data_AF-D3BIY4-F1
#
_entry.id   AF-D3BIY4-F1
#
_cell.length_a   1.000
_cell.length_b   1.000
_cell.length_c   1.000
_cell.angle_alpha   90.00
_cell.angle_beta   90.00
_cell.angle_gamma   90.00
#
_symmetry.space_group_name_H-M   'P 1'
#
loop_
_entity.id
_entity.type
_entity.pdbx_description
1 polymer ?
#
loop_
_entity_poly.entity_id
_entity_poly.type
_entity_poly.pdbx_seq_one_letter_code
_entity_poly.pdbx_strand_id
1 'polypeptide(L)'
;MSVSSKQFRQQSATESRSIDLKNNPTRDDQESCHKIPNSILKESYNNTTSQAAKNDIMGHAHSTNNIFYSTNNNQHSQQEYNLQSDNYTQSSVYGKGGQIENSLYKLHHTQDSAATTNIMRTMINSGPGYTEIVANLDKRQFNNPSEKQQIDIFLNQRIYKYAPSPLPIIGHRHKLKTQ
;
A
#
# COMPACT_ATOMS: atom_id res chain seq x y z
N MET A 1 -15.92 -14.92 6.22
CA MET A 1 -14.87 -15.91 5.89
C MET A 1 -13.55 -15.19 5.72
N SER A 2 -12.47 -15.70 6.33
CA SER A 2 -11.09 -15.20 6.16
C SER A 2 -10.40 -16.06 5.10
N VAL A 3 -9.66 -15.43 4.18
CA VAL A 3 -8.88 -16.13 3.15
C VAL A 3 -7.40 -16.11 3.51
N SER A 4 -6.72 -17.25 3.35
CA SER A 4 -5.26 -17.34 3.53
C SER A 4 -4.50 -16.68 2.39
N SER A 5 -3.22 -16.35 2.60
CA SER A 5 -2.35 -15.80 1.53
C SER A 5 -2.22 -16.76 0.35
N LYS A 6 -2.13 -18.06 0.63
CA LYS A 6 -2.07 -19.10 -0.41
C LYS A 6 -3.37 -19.14 -1.21
N GLN A 7 -4.53 -19.09 -0.55
CA GLN A 7 -5.84 -19.04 -1.22
C GLN A 7 -6.01 -17.77 -2.03
N PHE A 8 -5.64 -16.59 -1.49
CA PHE A 8 -5.75 -15.32 -2.20
C PHE A 8 -4.84 -15.28 -3.44
N ARG A 9 -3.60 -15.76 -3.33
CA ARG A 9 -2.69 -15.91 -4.48
C ARG A 9 -3.20 -16.94 -5.50
N GLN A 10 -3.76 -18.05 -5.04
CA GLN A 10 -4.34 -19.06 -5.92
C GLN A 10 -5.53 -18.50 -6.68
N GLN A 11 -6.39 -17.73 -6.01
CA GLN A 11 -7.54 -17.04 -6.61
C GLN A 11 -7.08 -15.95 -7.58
N SER A 12 -6.04 -15.18 -7.24
CA SER A 12 -5.52 -14.14 -8.13
C SER A 12 -4.74 -14.69 -9.33
N ALA A 13 -4.22 -15.91 -9.23
CA ALA A 13 -3.51 -16.60 -10.30
C ALA A 13 -4.43 -17.29 -11.33
N THR A 14 -5.76 -17.22 -11.19
CA THR A 14 -6.66 -18.02 -12.05
C THR A 14 -6.78 -17.50 -13.49
N GLU A 15 -6.06 -18.19 -14.37
CA GLU A 15 -6.48 -18.83 -15.64
C GLU A 15 -6.96 -18.01 -16.87
N SER A 16 -7.06 -16.68 -16.90
CA SER A 16 -7.58 -16.03 -18.14
C SER A 16 -7.08 -14.64 -18.52
N ARG A 17 -5.90 -14.16 -18.07
CA ARG A 17 -5.57 -12.73 -18.23
C ARG A 17 -4.21 -12.34 -18.81
N SER A 18 -3.77 -13.04 -19.86
CA SER A 18 -3.05 -12.33 -20.91
C SER A 18 -3.13 -13.05 -22.26
N ILE A 19 -3.61 -12.35 -23.28
CA ILE A 19 -3.52 -12.77 -24.70
C ILE A 19 -2.03 -12.87 -25.12
N ASP A 20 -1.12 -12.18 -24.43
CA ASP A 20 0.31 -12.20 -24.70
C ASP A 20 1.09 -13.33 -24.01
N LEU A 21 0.42 -14.24 -23.29
CA LEU A 21 1.02 -15.49 -22.81
C LEU A 21 0.92 -16.57 -23.90
N LYS A 22 1.46 -16.26 -25.09
CA LYS A 22 1.40 -17.10 -26.30
C LYS A 22 1.83 -18.53 -25.97
N ASN A 23 0.85 -19.45 -25.91
CA ASN A 23 1.00 -20.91 -25.99
C ASN A 23 1.10 -21.69 -24.64
N ASN A 24 0.08 -21.60 -23.79
CA ASN A 24 -0.16 -22.49 -22.63
C ASN A 24 0.86 -22.39 -21.47
N PRO A 25 0.88 -21.28 -20.72
CA PRO A 25 1.70 -21.20 -19.51
C PRO A 25 1.17 -22.18 -18.46
N THR A 26 2.02 -23.09 -17.97
CA THR A 26 1.73 -23.86 -16.76
C THR A 26 1.72 -22.94 -15.54
N ARG A 27 1.23 -23.43 -14.40
CA ARG A 27 1.29 -22.69 -13.12
C ARG A 27 2.71 -22.27 -12.72
N ASP A 28 3.72 -22.96 -13.24
CA ASP A 28 5.13 -22.65 -13.02
C ASP A 28 5.70 -21.64 -14.07
N ASP A 29 5.02 -21.47 -15.23
CA ASP A 29 5.40 -20.51 -16.29
C ASP A 29 4.76 -19.12 -16.12
N GLN A 30 3.87 -18.94 -15.14
CA GLN A 30 3.21 -17.67 -14.86
C GLN A 30 4.10 -16.76 -14.00
N GLU A 31 5.12 -16.14 -14.59
CA GLU A 31 5.91 -15.08 -13.93
C GLU A 31 5.10 -13.76 -13.81
N SER A 32 4.02 -13.81 -13.03
CA SER A 32 3.12 -12.68 -12.77
C SER A 32 3.41 -12.06 -11.42
N CYS A 33 3.94 -10.83 -11.43
CA CYS A 33 4.10 -9.98 -10.26
C CYS A 33 2.86 -9.14 -10.01
N HIS A 34 2.64 -8.71 -8.76
CA HIS A 34 1.58 -7.79 -8.41
C HIS A 34 2.16 -6.42 -8.07
N LYS A 35 1.56 -5.36 -8.58
CA LYS A 35 1.95 -3.97 -8.28
C LYS A 35 1.71 -3.70 -6.81
N ILE A 36 0.48 -3.91 -6.34
CA ILE A 36 0.12 -4.00 -4.94
C ILE A 36 0.26 -5.47 -4.50
N PRO A 37 1.11 -5.78 -3.51
CA PRO A 37 1.35 -7.16 -3.10
C PRO A 37 0.07 -7.84 -2.60
N ASN A 38 -0.09 -9.12 -2.95
CA ASN A 38 -1.24 -9.92 -2.51
C ASN A 38 -1.33 -10.07 -0.99
N SER A 39 -0.22 -9.95 -0.25
CA SER A 39 -0.25 -9.91 1.21
C SER A 39 -1.09 -8.73 1.72
N ILE A 40 -0.88 -7.54 1.14
CA ILE A 40 -1.62 -6.30 1.44
C ILE A 40 -3.09 -6.45 1.01
N LEU A 41 -3.34 -6.91 -0.22
CA LEU A 41 -4.72 -7.04 -0.72
C LEU A 41 -5.52 -8.08 0.07
N LYS A 42 -4.92 -9.21 0.41
CA LYS A 42 -5.53 -10.24 1.29
C LYS A 42 -5.84 -9.68 2.66
N GLU A 43 -4.91 -8.95 3.27
CA GLU A 43 -5.13 -8.37 4.59
C GLU A 43 -6.21 -7.30 4.56
N SER A 44 -6.20 -6.42 3.56
CA SER A 44 -7.25 -5.43 3.32
C SER A 44 -8.62 -6.10 3.12
N TYR A 45 -8.68 -7.17 2.33
CA TYR A 45 -9.90 -7.96 2.13
C TYR A 45 -10.44 -8.54 3.44
N ASN A 46 -9.57 -9.15 4.25
CA ASN A 46 -9.97 -9.77 5.51
C ASN A 46 -10.40 -8.74 6.57
N ASN A 47 -9.74 -7.58 6.60
CA ASN A 47 -10.02 -6.50 7.57
C ASN A 47 -11.21 -5.61 7.16
N THR A 48 -11.67 -5.72 5.92
CA THR A 48 -12.84 -5.01 5.42
C THR A 48 -14.12 -5.74 5.85
N THR A 49 -15.14 -5.01 6.31
CA THR A 49 -16.47 -5.56 6.60
C THR A 49 -17.44 -5.43 5.42
N SER A 50 -17.28 -4.39 4.59
CA SER A 50 -18.11 -4.15 3.39
C SER A 50 -17.89 -5.19 2.30
N GLN A 51 -18.97 -5.85 1.87
CA GLN A 51 -18.89 -6.84 0.78
C GLN A 51 -18.56 -6.19 -0.57
N ALA A 52 -19.05 -4.98 -0.84
CA ALA A 52 -18.70 -4.25 -2.06
C ALA A 52 -17.19 -3.99 -2.14
N ALA A 53 -16.59 -3.52 -1.04
CA ALA A 53 -15.14 -3.32 -0.98
C ALA A 53 -14.35 -4.62 -1.07
N LYS A 54 -14.84 -5.73 -0.50
CA LYS A 54 -14.24 -7.06 -0.70
C LYS A 54 -14.24 -7.48 -2.17
N ASN A 55 -15.35 -7.25 -2.87
CA ASN A 55 -15.47 -7.57 -4.29
C ASN A 55 -14.52 -6.73 -5.13
N ASP A 56 -14.43 -5.43 -4.87
CA ASP A 56 -13.50 -4.52 -5.57
C ASP A 56 -12.03 -4.88 -5.31
N ILE A 57 -11.66 -5.19 -4.06
CA ILE A 57 -10.30 -5.62 -3.70
C ILE A 57 -9.94 -6.93 -4.43
N MET A 58 -10.85 -7.91 -4.41
CA MET A 58 -10.63 -9.19 -5.08
C MET A 58 -10.59 -9.05 -6.60
N GLY A 59 -11.52 -8.28 -7.17
CA GLY A 59 -11.56 -7.99 -8.60
C GLY A 59 -10.29 -7.28 -9.08
N HIS A 60 -9.81 -6.32 -8.30
CA HIS A 60 -8.55 -5.63 -8.57
C HIS A 60 -7.34 -6.55 -8.46
N ALA A 61 -7.29 -7.42 -7.45
CA ALA A 61 -6.24 -8.42 -7.30
C ALA A 61 -6.10 -9.31 -8.54
N HIS A 62 -7.21 -9.57 -9.24
CA HIS A 62 -7.27 -10.39 -10.46
C HIS A 62 -7.13 -9.55 -11.75
N SER A 63 -6.92 -8.25 -11.66
CA SER A 63 -6.92 -7.34 -12.81
C SER A 63 -5.51 -7.11 -13.38
N THR A 64 -5.44 -6.83 -14.69
CA THR A 64 -4.21 -6.35 -15.35
C THR A 64 -3.75 -4.98 -14.82
N ASN A 65 -4.63 -4.27 -14.09
CA ASN A 65 -4.25 -3.05 -13.39
C ASN A 65 -3.35 -3.35 -12.19
N ASN A 66 -3.44 -4.54 -11.60
CA ASN A 66 -2.58 -4.97 -10.50
C ASN A 66 -1.54 -6.02 -10.90
N ILE A 67 -1.83 -6.88 -11.88
CA ILE A 67 -0.92 -7.93 -12.34
C ILE A 67 -0.01 -7.38 -13.46
N PHE A 68 1.27 -7.75 -13.43
CA PHE A 68 2.22 -7.47 -14.52
C PHE A 68 3.19 -8.63 -14.70
N TYR A 69 3.69 -8.81 -15.92
CA TYR A 69 4.70 -9.82 -16.23
C TYR A 69 6.10 -9.33 -15.83
N SER A 70 6.89 -10.17 -15.17
CA SER A 70 8.29 -9.87 -14.90
C SER A 70 9.13 -11.11 -14.64
N THR A 71 10.29 -11.19 -15.27
CA THR A 71 11.31 -12.21 -15.02
C THR A 71 12.12 -11.98 -13.74
N ASN A 72 11.94 -10.83 -13.07
CA ASN A 72 12.73 -10.40 -11.90
C ASN A 72 11.98 -10.60 -10.57
N ASN A 73 11.26 -11.71 -10.41
CA ASN A 73 10.38 -11.99 -9.26
C ASN A 73 11.08 -11.90 -7.89
N ASN A 74 12.34 -12.34 -7.81
CA ASN A 74 13.14 -12.25 -6.59
C ASN A 74 13.40 -10.80 -6.17
N GLN A 75 13.67 -9.93 -7.15
CA GLN A 75 13.88 -8.50 -6.89
C GLN A 75 12.60 -7.83 -6.40
N HIS A 76 11.45 -8.13 -7.00
CA HIS A 76 10.15 -7.60 -6.55
C HIS A 76 9.82 -8.06 -5.13
N SER A 77 10.04 -9.34 -4.84
CA SER A 77 9.85 -9.92 -3.50
C SER A 77 10.75 -9.26 -2.46
N GLN A 78 12.02 -9.01 -2.82
CA GLN A 78 12.96 -8.30 -1.94
C GLN A 78 12.55 -6.85 -1.72
N GLN A 79 12.08 -6.15 -2.75
CA GLN A 79 11.56 -4.79 -2.60
C GLN A 79 10.35 -4.75 -1.67
N GLU A 80 9.42 -5.70 -1.81
CA GLU A 80 8.27 -5.84 -0.92
C GLU A 80 8.70 -6.09 0.53
N TYR A 81 9.63 -7.02 0.75
CA TYR A 81 10.21 -7.27 2.07
C TYR A 81 10.88 -6.03 2.66
N ASN A 82 11.68 -5.32 1.86
CA ASN A 82 12.37 -4.11 2.30
C ASN A 82 11.35 -3.04 2.74
N LEU A 83 10.25 -2.85 2.00
CA LEU A 83 9.19 -1.88 2.32
C LEU A 83 8.43 -2.21 3.61
N GLN A 84 8.41 -3.49 4.02
CA GLN A 84 7.86 -3.91 5.32
C GLN A 84 8.79 -3.56 6.49
N SER A 85 10.09 -3.44 6.24
CA SER A 85 11.11 -3.20 7.25
C SER A 85 11.55 -1.73 7.30
N ASP A 86 12.23 -1.33 8.38
CA ASP A 86 12.89 -0.01 8.49
C ASP A 86 14.10 0.15 7.54
N ASN A 87 14.50 -0.91 6.83
CA ASN A 87 15.64 -0.92 5.91
C ASN A 87 15.25 -0.62 4.44
N TYR A 88 14.09 -0.02 4.21
CA TYR A 88 13.70 0.39 2.86
C TYR A 88 14.62 1.51 2.34
N THR A 89 14.93 1.46 1.05
CA THR A 89 15.67 2.53 0.39
C THR A 89 14.71 3.46 -0.34
N GLN A 90 15.14 4.69 -0.60
CA GLN A 90 14.39 5.61 -1.45
C GLN A 90 14.15 5.02 -2.86
N SER A 91 15.10 4.22 -3.37
CA SER A 91 14.92 3.49 -4.63
C SER A 91 13.79 2.46 -4.56
N SER A 92 13.62 1.76 -3.43
CA SER A 92 12.50 0.84 -3.21
C SER A 92 11.15 1.58 -3.19
N VAL A 93 11.10 2.76 -2.56
CA VAL A 93 9.92 3.63 -2.54
C VAL A 93 9.57 4.13 -3.94
N TYR A 94 10.53 4.61 -4.72
CA TYR A 94 10.22 5.09 -6.08
C TYR A 94 9.90 3.96 -7.05
N GLY A 95 10.69 2.87 -7.04
CA GLY A 95 10.52 1.76 -7.97
C GLY A 95 9.18 1.05 -7.80
N LYS A 96 8.85 0.67 -6.56
CA LYS A 96 7.58 -0.01 -6.26
C LYS A 96 6.43 0.98 -6.06
N GLY A 97 6.70 2.17 -5.52
CA GLY A 97 5.70 3.20 -5.29
C GLY A 97 5.00 3.65 -6.57
N GLY A 98 5.73 3.88 -7.67
CA GLY A 98 5.09 4.24 -8.95
C GLY A 98 4.17 3.14 -9.50
N GLN A 99 4.52 1.86 -9.27
CA GLN A 99 3.64 0.73 -9.64
C GLN A 99 2.37 0.71 -8.78
N ILE A 100 2.53 0.88 -7.46
CA ILE A 100 1.43 0.89 -6.50
C ILE A 100 0.51 2.09 -6.75
N GLU A 101 1.07 3.29 -6.94
CA GLU A 101 0.33 4.52 -7.24
C GLU A 101 -0.54 4.33 -8.48
N ASN A 102 0.04 3.87 -9.60
CA ASN A 102 -0.72 3.62 -10.82
C ASN A 102 -1.83 2.57 -10.58
N SER A 103 -1.54 1.52 -9.82
CA SER A 103 -2.53 0.48 -9.51
C SER A 103 -3.69 1.01 -8.65
N LEU A 104 -3.38 1.77 -7.59
CA LEU A 104 -4.36 2.42 -6.73
C LEU A 104 -5.17 3.46 -7.52
N TYR A 105 -4.53 4.22 -8.40
CA TYR A 105 -5.19 5.20 -9.25
C TYR A 105 -6.24 4.53 -10.14
N LYS A 106 -5.89 3.40 -10.77
CA LYS A 106 -6.85 2.64 -11.59
C LYS A 106 -8.01 2.13 -10.75
N LEU A 107 -7.74 1.55 -9.58
CA LEU A 107 -8.79 1.08 -8.68
C LEU A 107 -9.71 2.21 -8.23
N HIS A 108 -9.14 3.36 -7.83
CA HIS A 108 -9.89 4.55 -7.41
C HIS A 108 -10.92 4.99 -8.46
N HIS A 109 -10.57 4.93 -9.75
CA HIS A 109 -11.46 5.34 -10.84
C HIS A 109 -12.49 4.28 -11.25
N THR A 110 -12.32 3.02 -10.83
CA THR A 110 -13.21 1.91 -11.22
C THR A 110 -14.00 1.32 -10.06
N GLN A 111 -13.63 1.64 -8.82
CA GLN A 111 -14.33 1.16 -7.63
C GLN A 111 -15.63 1.93 -7.44
N ASP A 112 -16.64 1.26 -6.89
CA ASP A 112 -17.85 1.90 -6.39
C ASP A 112 -17.88 1.93 -4.84
N SER A 113 -16.78 1.52 -4.21
CA SER A 113 -16.67 1.33 -2.76
C SER A 113 -15.45 2.03 -2.14
N ALA A 114 -15.20 1.79 -0.85
CA ALA A 114 -14.03 2.29 -0.12
C ALA A 114 -12.76 1.41 -0.24
N ALA A 115 -12.66 0.60 -1.30
CA ALA A 115 -11.56 -0.37 -1.48
C ALA A 115 -10.16 0.26 -1.42
N THR A 116 -9.94 1.35 -2.18
CA THR A 116 -8.66 2.08 -2.20
C THR A 116 -8.29 2.59 -0.80
N THR A 117 -9.24 3.17 -0.06
CA THR A 117 -9.01 3.61 1.33
C THR A 117 -8.58 2.45 2.24
N ASN A 118 -9.24 1.30 2.14
CA ASN A 118 -8.91 0.13 2.97
C ASN A 118 -7.53 -0.44 2.62
N ILE A 119 -7.15 -0.43 1.34
CA ILE A 119 -5.82 -0.84 0.90
C ILE A 119 -4.76 0.15 1.41
N MET A 120 -4.96 1.46 1.27
CA MET A 120 -4.03 2.47 1.80
C MET A 120 -3.84 2.32 3.32
N ARG A 121 -4.92 2.12 4.07
CA ARG A 121 -4.84 1.86 5.52
C ARG A 121 -4.02 0.61 5.83
N THR A 122 -4.23 -0.47 5.07
CA THR A 122 -3.47 -1.71 5.24
C THR A 122 -1.99 -1.49 4.94
N MET A 123 -1.67 -0.77 3.87
CA MET A 123 -0.29 -0.40 3.53
C MET A 123 0.41 0.36 4.65
N ILE A 124 -0.25 1.38 5.22
CA ILE A 124 0.29 2.15 6.35
C ILE A 124 0.65 1.21 7.52
N ASN A 125 -0.19 0.22 7.80
CA ASN A 125 0.04 -0.73 8.89
C ASN A 125 1.03 -1.86 8.55
N SER A 126 1.43 -1.99 7.28
CA SER A 126 2.27 -3.10 6.82
C SER A 126 3.76 -2.82 6.85
N GLY A 127 4.16 -1.56 6.98
CA GLY A 127 5.56 -1.18 7.10
C GLY A 127 5.82 0.30 6.82
N PRO A 128 6.98 0.80 7.27
CA PRO A 128 7.35 2.21 7.15
C PRO A 128 7.59 2.61 5.69
N GLY A 129 8.12 1.71 4.84
CA GLY A 129 8.31 1.98 3.41
C GLY A 129 6.98 2.10 2.66
N TYR A 130 6.00 1.25 2.98
CA TYR A 130 4.65 1.38 2.43
C TYR A 130 3.95 2.64 2.91
N THR A 131 4.19 3.04 4.16
CA THR A 131 3.68 4.30 4.70
C THR A 131 4.23 5.50 3.93
N GLU A 132 5.53 5.53 3.64
CA GLU A 132 6.16 6.56 2.81
C GLU A 132 5.57 6.59 1.39
N ILE A 133 5.26 5.43 0.80
CA ILE A 133 4.59 5.37 -0.51
C ILE A 133 3.21 6.03 -0.43
N VAL A 134 2.38 5.69 0.55
CA VAL A 134 1.03 6.29 0.70
C VAL A 134 1.12 7.80 0.92
N ALA A 135 2.09 8.27 1.70
CA ALA A 135 2.30 9.69 1.96
C ALA A 135 2.72 10.49 0.72
N ASN A 136 3.39 9.84 -0.24
CA ASN A 136 3.85 10.47 -1.48
C ASN A 136 2.80 10.46 -2.60
N LEU A 137 1.61 9.88 -2.38
CA LEU A 137 0.54 9.88 -3.36
C LEU A 137 0.00 11.30 -3.60
N ASP A 138 -0.34 11.61 -4.85
CA ASP A 138 -0.90 12.91 -5.22
C ASP A 138 -2.37 13.02 -4.75
N LYS A 139 -2.61 13.85 -3.72
CA LYS A 139 -3.96 14.13 -3.19
C LYS A 139 -4.92 14.75 -4.21
N ARG A 140 -4.43 15.27 -5.33
CA ARG A 140 -5.27 15.75 -6.44
C ARG A 140 -5.87 14.59 -7.23
N GLN A 141 -5.16 13.46 -7.30
CA GLN A 141 -5.59 12.25 -7.98
C GLN A 141 -6.45 11.35 -7.07
N PHE A 142 -6.15 11.29 -5.77
CA PHE A 142 -6.94 10.55 -4.77
C PHE A 142 -7.86 11.51 -4.02
N ASN A 143 -8.97 11.85 -4.66
CA ASN A 143 -9.75 13.02 -4.25
C ASN A 143 -10.80 12.74 -3.16
N ASN A 144 -11.05 11.47 -2.82
CA ASN A 144 -12.00 11.08 -1.77
C ASN A 144 -11.49 11.53 -0.39
N PRO A 145 -12.33 12.14 0.47
CA PRO A 145 -11.92 12.60 1.80
C PRO A 145 -11.21 11.53 2.65
N SER A 146 -11.65 10.28 2.59
CA SER A 146 -11.06 9.20 3.39
C SER A 146 -9.67 8.79 2.90
N GLU A 147 -9.43 8.86 1.59
CA GLU A 147 -8.12 8.60 0.97
C GLU A 147 -7.14 9.73 1.29
N LYS A 148 -7.59 10.99 1.15
CA LYS A 148 -6.80 12.15 1.57
C LYS A 148 -6.40 12.06 3.04
N GLN A 149 -7.32 11.63 3.90
CA GLN A 149 -7.01 11.41 5.31
C GLN A 149 -5.90 10.36 5.49
N GLN A 150 -5.91 9.25 4.73
CA GLN A 150 -4.81 8.27 4.81
C GLN A 150 -3.46 8.87 4.39
N ILE A 151 -3.45 9.70 3.33
CA ILE A 151 -2.23 10.40 2.87
C ILE A 151 -1.73 11.40 3.93
N ASP A 152 -2.65 12.11 4.59
CA ASP A 152 -2.32 13.14 5.58
C ASP A 152 -1.88 12.59 6.95
N ILE A 153 -2.34 11.39 7.35
CA ILE A 153 -1.97 10.78 8.64
C ILE A 153 -0.44 10.69 8.81
N PHE A 154 0.31 10.42 7.73
CA PHE A 154 1.77 10.34 7.82
C PHE A 154 2.47 11.70 7.68
N LEU A 155 1.94 12.65 6.91
CA LEU A 155 2.52 14.00 6.83
C LEU A 155 2.59 14.65 8.22
N ASN A 156 1.55 14.45 9.04
CA ASN A 156 1.57 14.90 10.43
C ASN A 156 2.59 14.14 11.28
N GLN A 157 2.73 12.82 11.12
CA GLN A 157 3.74 12.04 11.86
C GLN A 157 5.19 12.40 11.49
N ARG A 158 5.44 12.76 10.22
CA ARG A 158 6.75 13.21 9.72
C ARG A 158 7.17 14.53 10.35
N ILE A 159 6.22 15.46 10.55
CA ILE A 159 6.46 16.72 11.27
C ILE A 159 6.91 16.44 12.71
N TYR A 160 6.32 15.47 13.42
CA TYR A 160 6.71 15.16 14.80
C TYR A 160 8.04 14.40 14.92
N LYS A 161 8.41 13.57 13.92
CA LYS A 161 9.67 12.80 13.96
C LYS A 161 10.91 13.63 13.59
N TYR A 162 10.74 14.72 12.83
CA TYR A 162 11.81 15.62 12.41
C TYR A 162 11.67 17.05 12.94
N ALA A 163 10.66 17.33 13.78
CA ALA A 163 10.62 18.58 14.53
C ALA A 163 11.87 18.65 15.42
N PRO A 164 12.64 19.75 15.39
CA PRO A 164 13.67 19.97 16.39
C PRO A 164 12.98 19.86 17.76
N SER A 165 13.58 19.10 18.68
CA SER A 165 13.07 18.94 20.03
C SER A 165 12.64 20.30 20.57
N PRO A 166 11.45 20.43 21.19
CA PRO A 166 11.06 21.71 21.78
C PRO A 166 12.18 22.12 22.73
N LEU A 167 12.76 23.29 22.47
CA LEU A 167 13.82 23.87 23.30
C LEU A 167 13.36 23.75 24.76
N PRO A 168 14.23 23.29 25.68
CA PRO A 168 13.87 23.21 27.08
C PRO A 168 13.35 24.58 27.50
N ILE A 169 12.11 24.62 27.97
CA ILE A 169 11.52 25.81 28.57
C ILE A 169 12.42 26.15 29.75
N ILE A 170 13.28 27.15 29.58
CA ILE A 170 14.06 27.72 30.68
C ILE A 170 13.03 28.36 31.60
N GLY A 171 12.58 27.59 32.58
CA GLY A 171 11.70 28.06 33.64
C GLY A 171 12.44 29.12 34.43
N HIS A 172 12.23 30.38 34.07
CA HIS A 172 12.50 31.50 34.97
C HIS A 172 11.57 31.34 36.17
N ARG A 173 12.08 30.67 37.22
CA ARG A 173 11.50 30.70 38.55
C ARG A 173 11.53 32.15 39.04
N HIS A 174 10.42 32.86 38.86
CA HIS A 174 10.12 34.04 39.64
C HIS A 174 10.00 33.59 41.11
N LYS A 175 11.05 33.82 41.89
CA LYS A 175 10.96 33.79 43.35
C LYS A 175 10.10 34.98 43.77
N LEU A 176 8.84 34.73 44.10
CA LEU A 176 8.08 35.62 44.97
C LEU A 176 8.81 35.68 46.31
N LYS A 177 9.46 36.81 46.59
CA LYS A 177 9.89 37.15 47.96
C LYS A 177 8.66 37.65 48.69
N THR A 178 8.14 36.84 49.60
CA THR A 178 7.33 37.31 50.71
C THR A 178 8.26 37.84 51.79
N GLN A 179 8.12 39.13 52.12
CA GLN A 179 8.24 39.71 53.46
C GLN A 179 7.67 41.14 53.40
#